data_AF-A0A919SZK3-F1
#
_entry.id   AF-A0A919SZK3-F1
#
_cell.length_a   1.000
_cell.length_b   1.000
_cell.length_c   1.000
_cell.angle_alpha   90.00
_cell.angle_beta   90.00
_cell.angle_gamma   90.00
#
_symmetry.space_group_name_H-M   'P 1'
#
loop_
_entity.id
_entity.type
_entity.pdbx_description
1 polymer ?
#
loop_
_entity_poly.entity_id
_entity_poly.type
_entity_poly.pdbx_seq_one_letter_code
_entity_poly.pdbx_strand_id
1 'polypeptide(L)'
;MSTADTLDELAFATSGSTGAPISWLRTRDQVDAETRLLARLCASGGIDGVVTYAPREHLYGYLMGVALPEHLRVPVRTTDLLSSPADALTGLHRPLIAALPATFAHLARSHPALTALDRLVLVHSSAALPSGAAAVLAALPVETRFVELFGSTETGLIATRDDPAGTTWQLAPDVTFTDPADGTPGPLSVRSPRLARQSGHARPRHWRTGDVVAVTGPRTFRWLGRRGEIVKVNGRRIELDDVLARLAPAAPGTRLTARAHRDPLRGEWFTVVAHTADPAVLAAVRDHSRALPAGLRPRAVEAFTEETP
;
A
#
# COMPACT_ATOMS: atom_id res chain seq x y z
N MET A 1 11.73 23.84 28.20
CA MET A 1 10.98 22.73 27.56
C MET A 1 9.53 23.16 27.53
N SER A 2 9.09 23.79 26.44
CA SER A 2 7.78 24.46 26.37
C SER A 2 6.66 23.44 26.12
N THR A 3 5.70 23.41 27.03
CA THR A 3 4.51 22.55 27.07
C THR A 3 3.33 23.10 26.25
N ALA A 4 3.60 23.85 25.17
CA ALA A 4 2.57 24.55 24.40
C ALA A 4 2.17 23.87 23.08
N ASP A 5 2.87 22.82 22.64
CA ASP A 5 2.72 22.24 21.29
C ASP A 5 1.74 21.05 21.20
N THR A 6 1.10 20.65 22.31
CA THR A 6 0.32 19.42 22.39
C THR A 6 -1.16 19.54 21.99
N LEU A 7 -1.67 20.73 21.66
CA LEU A 7 -3.10 20.94 21.37
C LEU A 7 -3.47 20.90 19.86
N ASP A 8 -2.50 20.89 18.96
CA ASP A 8 -2.73 20.91 17.50
C ASP A 8 -2.31 19.63 16.76
N GLU A 9 -2.15 18.54 17.50
CA GLU A 9 -1.80 17.24 16.94
C GLU A 9 -3.00 16.28 16.91
N LEU A 10 -3.17 15.62 15.77
CA LEU A 10 -4.11 14.53 15.55
C LEU A 10 -3.40 13.20 15.81
N ALA A 11 -4.08 12.30 16.52
CA ALA A 11 -3.55 11.00 16.92
C ALA A 11 -4.14 9.87 16.05
N PHE A 12 -3.28 9.00 15.55
CA PHE A 12 -3.64 7.80 14.79
C PHE A 12 -2.96 6.58 15.39
N ALA A 13 -3.72 5.52 15.68
CA ALA A 13 -3.18 4.30 16.27
C ALA A 13 -2.83 3.26 15.21
N THR A 14 -1.70 2.57 15.38
CA THR A 14 -1.39 1.33 14.67
C THR A 14 -1.35 0.16 15.66
N SER A 15 -1.83 -1.00 15.23
CA SER A 15 -1.62 -2.25 15.96
C SER A 15 -0.14 -2.61 15.84
N GLY A 16 0.62 -2.48 16.94
CA GLY A 16 2.01 -2.91 16.96
C GLY A 16 2.11 -4.40 16.65
N SER A 17 3.12 -4.82 15.88
CA SER A 17 3.36 -6.24 15.57
C SER A 17 3.72 -7.07 16.82
N THR A 18 3.97 -6.43 17.96
CA THR A 18 4.50 -7.05 19.19
C THR A 18 3.87 -6.56 20.50
N GLY A 19 2.78 -5.76 20.51
CA GLY A 19 2.25 -5.22 21.77
C GLY A 19 1.05 -4.26 21.68
N ALA A 20 0.93 -3.41 22.70
CA ALA A 20 -0.12 -2.38 22.81
C ALA A 20 -0.11 -1.41 21.61
N PRO A 21 -1.27 -0.81 21.24
CA PRO A 21 -1.35 0.11 20.11
C PRO A 21 -0.33 1.26 20.20
N ILE A 22 0.38 1.52 19.10
CA ILE A 22 1.31 2.65 19.01
C ILE A 22 0.55 3.86 18.51
N SER A 23 0.60 4.97 19.26
CA SER A 23 -0.01 6.24 18.87
C SER A 23 0.97 7.12 18.11
N TRP A 24 0.56 7.53 16.91
CA TRP A 24 1.28 8.39 16.00
C TRP A 24 0.62 9.76 15.94
N LEU A 25 1.40 10.80 16.20
CA LEU A 25 0.93 12.18 16.29
C LEU A 25 1.37 12.96 15.06
N ARG A 26 0.42 13.72 14.51
CA ARG A 26 0.60 14.58 13.33
C ARG A 26 0.03 15.96 13.60
N THR A 27 0.80 16.99 13.32
CA THR A 27 0.31 18.38 13.34
C THR A 27 -0.75 18.60 12.25
N ARG A 28 -1.61 19.62 12.43
CA ARG A 28 -2.55 20.06 11.37
C ARG A 28 -1.83 20.38 10.06
N ASP A 29 -0.69 21.07 10.14
CA ASP A 29 0.11 21.42 8.95
C ASP A 29 0.55 20.19 8.15
N GLN A 30 0.90 19.08 8.82
CA GLN A 30 1.26 17.83 8.15
C GLN A 30 0.06 17.21 7.43
N VAL A 31 -1.11 17.23 8.08
CA VAL A 31 -2.36 16.74 7.48
C VAL A 31 -2.74 17.62 6.29
N ASP A 32 -2.71 18.94 6.44
CA ASP A 32 -3.04 19.88 5.37
C ASP A 32 -2.09 19.76 4.18
N ALA A 33 -0.79 19.57 4.44
CA ALA A 33 0.19 19.32 3.39
C ALA A 33 -0.09 18.03 2.63
N GLU A 34 -0.46 16.95 3.34
CA GLU A 34 -0.83 15.67 2.74
C GLU A 34 -2.13 15.78 1.93
N THR A 35 -3.14 16.47 2.47
CA THR A 35 -4.42 16.72 1.82
C THR A 35 -4.25 17.49 0.52
N ARG A 36 -3.47 18.57 0.51
CA ARG A 36 -3.15 19.32 -0.73
C ARG A 36 -2.43 18.46 -1.76
N LEU A 37 -1.56 17.55 -1.30
CA LEU A 37 -0.88 16.62 -2.18
C LEU A 37 -1.84 15.61 -2.80
N LEU A 38 -2.70 14.99 -1.99
CA LEU A 38 -3.72 14.04 -2.44
C LEU A 38 -4.74 14.69 -3.38
N ALA A 39 -5.15 15.94 -3.12
CA ALA A 39 -6.00 16.70 -4.01
C ALA A 39 -5.40 16.83 -5.42
N ARG A 40 -4.09 17.11 -5.52
CA ARG A 40 -3.39 17.19 -6.81
C ARG A 40 -3.26 15.82 -7.50
N LEU A 41 -2.95 14.76 -6.75
CA LEU A 41 -2.68 13.43 -7.32
C LEU A 41 -3.96 12.70 -7.74
N CYS A 42 -5.01 12.81 -6.93
CA CYS A 42 -6.24 12.04 -7.06
C CYS A 42 -7.40 12.86 -7.66
N ALA A 43 -7.48 14.17 -7.38
CA ALA A 43 -8.67 14.97 -7.69
C ALA A 43 -8.41 16.13 -8.67
N SER A 44 -7.28 16.14 -9.40
CA SER A 44 -6.92 17.22 -10.34
C SER A 44 -7.92 17.41 -11.49
N GLY A 45 -8.66 16.37 -11.87
CA GLY A 45 -9.74 16.49 -12.85
C GLY A 45 -10.99 17.19 -12.33
N GLY A 46 -11.11 17.40 -11.01
CA GLY A 46 -12.37 17.75 -10.35
C GLY A 46 -13.19 16.50 -10.03
N ILE A 47 -13.71 16.46 -8.81
CA ILE A 47 -14.63 15.44 -8.28
C ILE A 47 -15.82 16.17 -7.66
N ASP A 48 -16.98 15.52 -7.59
CA ASP A 48 -18.21 16.08 -7.02
C ASP A 48 -18.66 15.41 -5.71
N GLY A 49 -17.91 14.41 -5.25
CA GLY A 49 -18.14 13.75 -3.98
C GLY A 49 -17.09 12.69 -3.68
N VAL A 50 -16.97 12.35 -2.40
CA VAL A 50 -16.17 11.21 -1.94
C VAL A 50 -17.08 10.13 -1.38
N VAL A 51 -16.85 8.89 -1.81
CA VAL A 51 -17.43 7.69 -1.18
C VAL A 51 -16.29 6.92 -0.50
N THR A 52 -16.38 6.67 0.80
CA THR A 52 -15.32 5.99 1.56
C THR A 52 -15.81 4.71 2.21
N TYR A 53 -15.01 3.65 2.04
CA TYR A 53 -15.12 2.39 2.78
C TYR A 53 -14.16 2.36 3.99
N ALA A 54 -13.24 3.31 4.06
CA ALA A 54 -12.18 3.33 5.06
C ALA A 54 -12.64 3.99 6.36
N PRO A 55 -12.44 3.35 7.53
CA PRO A 55 -12.73 3.96 8.83
C PRO A 55 -11.88 5.20 9.07
N ARG A 56 -12.50 6.27 9.56
CA ARG A 56 -11.88 7.59 9.78
C ARG A 56 -10.88 7.61 10.94
N GLU A 57 -10.86 6.57 11.76
CA GLU A 57 -9.94 6.41 12.87
C GLU A 57 -8.52 6.08 12.38
N HIS A 58 -8.39 5.62 11.13
CA HIS A 58 -7.11 5.39 10.46
C HIS A 58 -6.74 6.58 9.58
N LEU A 59 -5.43 6.85 9.46
CA LEU A 59 -4.92 7.99 8.69
C LEU A 59 -5.50 8.05 7.26
N TYR A 60 -5.52 6.92 6.55
CA TYR A 60 -6.06 6.86 5.18
C TYR A 60 -7.54 7.23 5.12
N GLY A 61 -8.37 6.68 6.01
CA GLY A 61 -9.80 6.98 6.06
C GLY A 61 -10.07 8.41 6.53
N TYR A 62 -9.25 8.96 7.43
CA TYR A 62 -9.33 10.36 7.82
C TYR A 62 -8.99 11.30 6.65
N LEU A 63 -7.87 11.05 5.97
CA LEU A 63 -7.45 11.87 4.83
C LEU A 63 -8.49 11.84 3.71
N MET A 64 -9.00 10.66 3.35
CA MET A 64 -9.97 10.53 2.26
C MET A 64 -11.39 10.93 2.66
N GLY A 65 -11.83 10.60 3.87
CA GLY A 65 -13.21 10.76 4.32
C GLY A 65 -13.49 12.06 5.09
N VAL A 66 -12.45 12.82 5.46
CA VAL A 66 -12.60 14.07 6.24
C VAL A 66 -11.79 15.19 5.59
N ALA A 67 -10.46 15.10 5.64
CA ALA A 67 -9.60 16.24 5.28
C ALA A 67 -9.70 16.61 3.78
N LEU A 68 -9.66 15.62 2.88
CA LEU A 68 -9.79 15.84 1.44
C LEU A 68 -11.15 16.42 1.01
N PRO A 69 -12.31 15.85 1.40
CA PRO A 69 -13.60 16.42 1.03
C PRO A 69 -13.84 17.80 1.63
N GLU A 70 -13.37 18.08 2.86
CA GLU A 70 -13.40 19.42 3.44
C GLU A 70 -12.57 20.42 2.63
N HIS A 71 -11.35 20.03 2.23
CA HIS A 71 -10.47 20.85 1.41
C HIS A 71 -11.07 21.17 0.03
N LEU A 72 -11.74 20.18 -0.58
CA LEU A 72 -12.37 20.30 -1.90
C LEU A 72 -13.79 20.87 -1.84
N ARG A 73 -14.39 20.99 -0.66
CA ARG A 73 -15.78 21.38 -0.42
C ARG A 73 -16.79 20.51 -1.18
N VAL A 74 -16.58 19.21 -1.15
CA VAL A 74 -17.46 18.21 -1.76
C VAL A 74 -18.13 17.33 -0.70
N PRO A 75 -19.35 16.81 -0.95
CA PRO A 75 -19.99 15.89 -0.02
C PRO A 75 -19.17 14.62 0.16
N VAL A 76 -19.25 14.03 1.36
CA VAL A 76 -18.68 12.73 1.67
C VAL A 76 -19.76 11.75 2.13
N ARG A 77 -19.67 10.51 1.66
CA ARG A 77 -20.58 9.41 2.02
C ARG A 77 -19.75 8.23 2.50
N THR A 78 -20.03 7.77 3.72
CA THR A 78 -19.43 6.54 4.26
C THR A 78 -20.35 5.38 3.93
N THR A 79 -19.77 4.27 3.46
CA THR A 79 -20.52 3.06 3.12
C THR A 79 -19.74 1.82 3.56
N ASP A 80 -20.37 0.65 3.46
CA ASP A 80 -19.80 -0.63 3.82
C ASP A 80 -20.02 -1.67 2.70
N LEU A 81 -19.49 -2.88 2.92
CA LEU A 81 -19.56 -3.96 1.93
C LEU A 81 -20.92 -4.69 1.91
N LEU A 82 -21.80 -4.39 2.86
CA LEU A 82 -23.14 -4.98 2.95
C LEU A 82 -24.16 -4.12 2.20
N SER A 83 -23.91 -2.81 2.15
CA SER A 83 -24.72 -1.80 1.48
C SER A 83 -24.49 -1.78 -0.03
N SER A 84 -25.51 -1.43 -0.80
CA SER A 84 -25.37 -1.19 -2.24
C SER A 84 -24.50 0.05 -2.49
N PRO A 85 -23.50 0.00 -3.38
CA PRO A 85 -22.75 1.20 -3.77
C PRO A 85 -23.65 2.25 -4.44
N ALA A 86 -24.77 1.84 -5.04
CA ALA A 86 -25.67 2.75 -5.75
C ALA A 86 -26.20 3.87 -4.84
N ASP A 87 -26.52 3.54 -3.59
CA ASP A 87 -27.04 4.50 -2.63
C ASP A 87 -25.98 5.56 -2.31
N ALA A 88 -24.74 5.12 -2.11
CA ALA A 88 -23.61 6.01 -1.87
C ALA A 88 -23.23 6.83 -3.11
N LEU A 89 -23.56 6.37 -4.32
CA LEU A 89 -23.26 7.06 -5.58
C LEU A 89 -24.40 7.98 -6.08
N THR A 90 -25.59 7.89 -5.49
CA THR A 90 -26.79 8.59 -5.99
C THR A 90 -26.58 10.10 -6.13
N GLY A 91 -26.76 10.65 -7.34
CA GLY A 91 -26.59 12.08 -7.61
C GLY A 91 -25.14 12.57 -7.68
N LEU A 92 -24.16 11.65 -7.68
CA LEU A 92 -22.78 11.94 -8.06
C LEU A 92 -22.59 11.54 -9.53
N HIS A 93 -21.77 12.30 -10.25
CA HIS A 93 -21.38 12.06 -11.64
C HIS A 93 -19.89 11.78 -11.77
N ARG A 94 -19.08 12.36 -10.88
CA ARG A 94 -17.62 12.30 -10.92
C ARG A 94 -17.00 11.94 -9.55
N PRO A 95 -17.44 10.84 -8.92
CA PRO A 95 -17.04 10.51 -7.56
C PRO A 95 -15.57 10.06 -7.47
N LEU A 96 -14.98 10.31 -6.30
CA LEU A 96 -13.81 9.60 -5.81
C LEU A 96 -14.25 8.50 -4.85
N ILE A 97 -13.83 7.26 -5.08
CA ILE A 97 -14.02 6.15 -4.16
C ILE A 97 -12.69 5.86 -3.44
N ALA A 98 -12.69 6.02 -2.12
CA ALA A 98 -11.61 5.59 -1.25
C ALA A 98 -11.80 4.10 -0.92
N ALA A 99 -11.09 3.27 -1.67
CA ALA A 99 -11.24 1.82 -1.69
C ALA A 99 -10.41 1.12 -0.61
N LEU A 100 -10.94 -0.02 -0.16
CA LEU A 100 -10.24 -1.08 0.55
C LEU A 100 -10.14 -2.31 -0.36
N PRO A 101 -9.33 -3.34 -0.03
CA PRO A 101 -9.21 -4.55 -0.86
C PRO A 101 -10.54 -5.20 -1.24
N ALA A 102 -11.49 -5.25 -0.30
CA ALA A 102 -12.80 -5.85 -0.55
C ALA A 102 -13.72 -4.97 -1.44
N THR A 103 -13.44 -3.67 -1.56
CA THR A 103 -14.20 -2.75 -2.43
C THR A 103 -14.14 -3.21 -3.89
N PHE A 104 -13.02 -3.77 -4.36
CA PHE A 104 -12.89 -4.27 -5.73
C PHE A 104 -13.91 -5.38 -6.04
N ALA A 105 -14.06 -6.37 -5.15
CA ALA A 105 -15.05 -7.42 -5.32
C ALA A 105 -16.48 -6.88 -5.23
N HIS A 106 -16.69 -5.82 -4.44
CA HIS A 106 -17.98 -5.16 -4.32
C HIS A 106 -18.37 -4.40 -5.60
N LEU A 107 -17.45 -3.60 -6.14
CA LEU A 107 -17.63 -2.91 -7.42
C LEU A 107 -17.89 -3.90 -8.56
N ALA A 108 -17.20 -5.04 -8.56
CA ALA A 108 -17.41 -6.11 -9.54
C ALA A 108 -18.83 -6.70 -9.53
N ARG A 109 -19.56 -6.60 -8.41
CA ARG A 109 -20.97 -7.06 -8.32
C ARG A 109 -21.98 -5.95 -8.54
N SER A 110 -21.55 -4.70 -8.53
CA SER A 110 -22.42 -3.51 -8.54
C SER A 110 -22.19 -2.61 -9.75
N HIS A 111 -21.65 -3.17 -10.85
CA HIS A 111 -21.40 -2.45 -12.11
C HIS A 111 -22.58 -1.61 -12.63
N PRO A 112 -23.87 -2.02 -12.51
CA PRO A 112 -24.98 -1.20 -13.00
C PRO A 112 -25.06 0.19 -12.35
N ALA A 113 -24.57 0.37 -11.12
CA ALA A 113 -24.56 1.67 -10.45
C ALA A 113 -23.50 2.63 -11.03
N LEU A 114 -22.50 2.09 -11.72
CA LEU A 114 -21.37 2.86 -12.24
C LEU A 114 -21.60 3.37 -13.66
N THR A 115 -22.58 2.84 -14.39
CA THR A 115 -22.87 3.20 -15.79
C THR A 115 -23.39 4.63 -15.96
N ALA A 116 -23.95 5.21 -14.89
CA ALA A 116 -24.50 6.57 -14.88
C ALA A 116 -23.45 7.64 -14.55
N LEU A 117 -22.21 7.24 -14.23
CA LEU A 117 -21.13 8.15 -13.90
C LEU A 117 -20.41 8.63 -15.17
N ASP A 118 -20.02 9.90 -15.19
CA ASP A 118 -19.19 10.44 -16.27
C ASP A 118 -17.74 9.94 -16.13
N ARG A 119 -17.26 9.86 -14.88
CA ARG A 119 -15.90 9.44 -14.56
C ARG A 119 -15.82 8.91 -13.13
N LEU A 120 -14.91 7.99 -12.88
CA LEU A 120 -14.60 7.48 -11.55
C LEU A 120 -13.12 7.71 -11.22
N VAL A 121 -12.83 8.19 -10.01
CA VAL A 121 -11.48 8.09 -9.42
C VAL A 121 -11.50 7.01 -8.35
N LEU A 122 -10.71 5.96 -8.51
CA LEU A 122 -10.56 4.91 -7.51
C LEU A 122 -9.19 5.04 -6.82
N VAL A 123 -9.19 5.30 -5.51
CA VAL A 123 -7.97 5.43 -4.71
C VAL A 123 -7.83 4.25 -3.76
N HIS A 124 -6.64 3.65 -3.65
CA HIS A 124 -6.36 2.50 -2.77
C HIS A 124 -5.04 2.70 -2.00
N SER A 125 -4.93 2.27 -0.75
CA SER A 125 -3.68 2.42 0.05
C SER A 125 -3.47 1.35 1.13
N SER A 126 -4.54 0.71 1.59
CA SER A 126 -4.56 0.07 2.91
C SER A 126 -3.91 -1.31 3.00
N ALA A 127 -3.62 -1.96 1.86
CA ALA A 127 -3.00 -3.28 1.80
C ALA A 127 -2.49 -3.58 0.38
N ALA A 128 -1.86 -4.74 0.19
CA ALA A 128 -1.57 -5.25 -1.14
C ALA A 128 -2.85 -5.31 -1.99
N LEU A 129 -2.72 -4.90 -3.26
CA LEU A 129 -3.81 -4.95 -4.21
C LEU A 129 -4.29 -6.41 -4.41
N PRO A 130 -5.60 -6.68 -4.43
CA PRO A 130 -6.13 -8.01 -4.73
C PRO A 130 -5.67 -8.49 -6.12
N SER A 131 -5.40 -9.79 -6.25
CA SER A 131 -4.91 -10.40 -7.50
C SER A 131 -5.81 -10.18 -8.72
N GLY A 132 -7.12 -9.99 -8.52
CA GLY A 132 -8.09 -9.71 -9.58
C GLY A 132 -8.37 -8.22 -9.83
N ALA A 133 -7.72 -7.30 -9.11
CA ALA A 133 -8.06 -5.88 -9.17
C ALA A 133 -7.89 -5.26 -10.56
N ALA A 134 -6.83 -5.61 -11.29
CA ALA A 134 -6.61 -5.12 -12.65
C ALA A 134 -7.73 -5.53 -13.60
N ALA A 135 -8.19 -6.79 -13.51
CA ALA A 135 -9.31 -7.28 -14.32
C ALA A 135 -10.63 -6.58 -13.96
N VAL A 136 -10.88 -6.35 -12.65
CA VAL A 136 -12.06 -5.60 -12.20
C VAL A 136 -12.03 -4.17 -12.75
N LEU A 137 -10.89 -3.48 -12.63
CA LEU A 137 -10.71 -2.11 -13.12
C LEU A 137 -10.93 -2.02 -14.64
N ALA A 138 -10.38 -2.95 -15.40
CA ALA A 138 -10.55 -3.00 -16.86
C ALA A 138 -12.00 -3.31 -17.29
N ALA A 139 -12.78 -3.97 -16.44
CA ALA A 139 -14.17 -4.32 -16.70
C ALA A 139 -15.19 -3.27 -16.19
N LEU A 140 -14.73 -2.19 -15.55
CA LEU A 140 -15.65 -1.13 -15.10
C LEU A 140 -16.29 -0.42 -16.30
N PRO A 141 -17.61 -0.16 -16.28
CA PRO A 141 -18.32 0.42 -17.42
C PRO A 141 -18.18 1.96 -17.49
N VAL A 142 -17.17 2.54 -16.83
CA VAL A 142 -16.94 3.98 -16.70
C VAL A 142 -15.46 4.27 -16.84
N GLU A 143 -15.12 5.42 -17.42
CA GLU A 143 -13.74 5.89 -17.44
C GLU A 143 -13.21 6.00 -16.00
N THR A 144 -12.23 5.16 -15.67
CA THR A 144 -11.72 5.05 -14.30
C THR A 144 -10.26 5.48 -14.25
N ARG A 145 -9.97 6.50 -13.44
CA ARG A 145 -8.60 6.82 -13.00
C ARG A 145 -8.30 6.03 -11.73
N PHE A 146 -7.36 5.11 -11.81
CA PHE A 146 -6.85 4.40 -10.64
C PHE A 146 -5.64 5.12 -10.05
N VAL A 147 -5.58 5.22 -8.73
CA VAL A 147 -4.40 5.71 -7.99
C VAL A 147 -4.17 4.82 -6.78
N GLU A 148 -3.05 4.13 -6.75
CA GLU A 148 -2.59 3.41 -5.58
C GLU A 148 -1.58 4.25 -4.80
N LEU A 149 -1.71 4.25 -3.49
CA LEU A 149 -0.92 5.03 -2.55
C LEU A 149 -0.08 4.09 -1.68
N PHE A 150 1.23 4.20 -1.78
CA PHE A 150 2.18 3.53 -0.89
C PHE A 150 2.47 4.43 0.29
N GLY A 151 2.27 3.92 1.50
CA GLY A 151 2.52 4.69 2.71
C GLY A 151 2.08 3.94 3.96
N SER A 152 2.19 4.61 5.08
CA SER A 152 1.75 4.10 6.38
C SER A 152 1.33 5.25 7.29
N THR A 153 0.83 4.94 8.48
CA THR A 153 0.50 5.97 9.49
C THR A 153 1.74 6.80 9.86
N GLU A 154 2.89 6.13 9.96
CA GLU A 154 4.20 6.70 10.31
C GLU A 154 4.69 7.70 9.27
N THR A 155 4.55 7.38 7.99
CA THR A 155 5.17 8.15 6.90
C THR A 155 4.21 9.06 6.17
N GLY A 156 2.92 8.72 6.17
CA GLY A 156 1.94 9.24 5.22
C GLY A 156 2.24 8.68 3.84
N LEU A 157 1.73 9.35 2.81
CA LEU A 157 2.04 9.01 1.42
C LEU A 157 3.56 9.08 1.15
N ILE A 158 4.13 7.97 0.71
CA ILE A 158 5.51 7.87 0.22
C ILE A 158 5.54 7.95 -1.31
N ALA A 159 4.68 7.19 -1.98
CA ALA A 159 4.70 7.03 -3.42
C ALA A 159 3.34 6.65 -3.98
N THR A 160 3.18 6.78 -5.29
CA THR A 160 1.97 6.37 -6.01
C THR A 160 2.29 5.50 -7.21
N ARG A 161 1.31 4.70 -7.64
CA ARG A 161 1.26 4.13 -8.98
C ARG A 161 -0.17 4.20 -9.50
N ASP A 162 -0.34 4.20 -10.81
CA ASP A 162 -1.63 4.27 -11.50
C ASP A 162 -1.93 3.02 -12.33
N ASP A 163 -0.92 2.21 -12.63
CA ASP A 163 -1.08 0.89 -13.21
C ASP A 163 -1.22 -0.18 -12.10
N PRO A 164 -2.39 -0.84 -11.97
CA PRO A 164 -2.59 -1.93 -11.01
C PRO A 164 -1.75 -3.19 -11.30
N ALA A 165 -1.32 -3.39 -12.55
CA ALA A 165 -0.43 -4.47 -12.95
C ALA A 165 1.05 -4.07 -12.87
N GLY A 166 1.33 -2.77 -12.94
CA GLY A 166 2.67 -2.20 -12.95
C GLY A 166 3.40 -2.40 -11.62
N THR A 167 4.72 -2.58 -11.69
CA THR A 167 5.56 -2.83 -10.49
C THR A 167 6.29 -1.60 -9.96
N THR A 168 6.28 -0.52 -10.74
CA THR A 168 7.02 0.72 -10.46
C THR A 168 6.18 1.69 -9.65
N TRP A 169 6.75 2.17 -8.55
CA TRP A 169 6.22 3.20 -7.68
C TRP A 169 6.95 4.50 -7.92
N GLN A 170 6.21 5.60 -8.01
CA GLN A 170 6.72 6.95 -8.16
C GLN A 170 6.65 7.70 -6.82
N LEU A 171 7.78 8.18 -6.30
CA LEU A 171 7.82 8.97 -5.06
C LEU A 171 6.93 10.20 -5.16
N ALA A 172 6.18 10.44 -4.08
CA ALA A 172 5.45 11.68 -3.87
C ALA A 172 6.41 12.88 -3.95
N PRO A 173 6.01 14.02 -4.56
CA PRO A 173 6.89 15.16 -4.86
C PRO A 173 7.76 15.65 -3.69
N ASP A 174 7.24 15.57 -2.47
CA ASP A 174 7.89 16.03 -1.24
C ASP A 174 8.69 14.95 -0.49
N VAL A 175 8.83 13.77 -1.09
CA VAL A 175 9.56 12.62 -0.55
C VAL A 175 10.87 12.41 -1.29
N THR A 176 11.92 12.07 -0.54
CA THR A 176 13.26 11.74 -1.04
C THR A 176 13.80 10.49 -0.35
N PHE A 177 14.65 9.73 -1.03
CA PHE A 177 15.40 8.63 -0.41
C PHE A 177 16.49 9.17 0.53
N THR A 178 16.84 8.43 1.59
CA THR A 178 18.06 8.73 2.38
C THR A 178 19.28 7.96 1.91
N ASP A 179 19.09 6.70 1.55
CA ASP A 179 20.16 5.77 1.20
C ASP A 179 19.71 4.94 -0.01
N PRO A 180 19.64 5.53 -1.22
CA PRO A 180 19.33 4.76 -2.40
C PRO A 180 20.50 3.83 -2.68
N ALA A 181 20.31 2.52 -2.44
CA ALA A 181 21.22 1.54 -2.99
C ALA A 181 20.85 1.40 -4.47
N ASP A 182 21.67 1.96 -5.37
CA ASP A 182 21.42 1.93 -6.82
C ASP A 182 21.20 0.50 -7.29
N GLY A 183 19.97 0.21 -7.75
CA GLY A 183 19.53 -1.11 -8.22
C GLY A 183 19.48 -2.23 -7.17
N THR A 184 20.22 -2.12 -6.07
CA THR A 184 20.33 -3.18 -5.08
C THR A 184 19.09 -3.18 -4.17
N PRO A 185 18.35 -4.30 -4.09
CA PRO A 185 17.23 -4.45 -3.18
C PRO A 185 17.64 -4.06 -1.76
N GLY A 186 16.84 -3.30 -1.04
CA GLY A 186 17.19 -2.84 0.31
C GLY A 186 15.99 -2.27 1.06
N PRO A 187 16.12 -2.01 2.36
CA PRO A 187 15.04 -1.40 3.14
C PRO A 187 14.79 0.03 2.67
N LEU A 188 13.53 0.35 2.39
CA LEU A 188 13.11 1.68 1.96
C LEU A 188 13.30 2.69 3.10
N SER A 189 14.15 3.68 2.86
CA SER A 189 14.43 4.75 3.82
C SER A 189 14.18 6.11 3.16
N VAL A 190 13.32 6.93 3.79
CA VAL A 190 12.78 8.16 3.19
C VAL A 190 12.83 9.36 4.13
N ARG A 191 12.89 10.55 3.55
CA ARG A 191 12.60 11.83 4.22
C ARG A 191 11.31 12.39 3.69
N SER A 192 10.51 12.97 4.59
CA SER A 192 9.26 13.64 4.25
C SER A 192 8.94 14.73 5.29
N PRO A 193 8.39 15.88 4.88
CA PRO A 193 7.85 16.87 5.80
C PRO A 193 6.57 16.38 6.50
N ARG A 194 6.09 15.17 6.23
CA ARG A 194 4.87 14.58 6.80
C ARG A 194 5.12 13.38 7.73
N LEU A 195 6.37 13.05 8.04
CA LEU A 195 6.70 12.00 9.02
C LEU A 195 6.07 12.31 10.38
N ALA A 196 5.20 11.42 10.84
CA ALA A 196 4.58 11.50 12.15
C ALA A 196 5.63 11.27 13.25
N ARG A 197 5.35 11.76 14.46
CA ARG A 197 6.13 11.38 15.65
C ARG A 197 5.37 10.34 16.43
N GLN A 198 6.07 9.35 16.98
CA GLN A 198 5.48 8.46 17.96
C GLN A 198 5.23 9.22 19.27
N SER A 199 4.10 8.96 19.94
CA SER A 199 3.86 9.55 21.26
C SER A 199 5.01 9.23 22.22
N GLY A 200 5.42 10.23 23.01
CA GLY A 200 6.60 10.14 23.87
C GLY A 200 7.95 10.25 23.16
N HIS A 201 7.99 10.39 21.84
CA HIS A 201 9.23 10.49 21.06
C HIS A 201 9.29 11.78 20.25
N ALA A 202 10.52 12.23 20.00
CA ALA A 202 10.77 13.33 19.08
C ALA A 202 10.46 12.91 17.63
N ARG A 203 10.14 13.90 16.80
CA ARG A 203 9.87 13.67 15.39
C ARG A 203 11.12 13.18 14.66
N PRO A 204 11.03 12.09 13.87
CA PRO A 204 12.19 11.57 13.14
C PRO A 204 12.55 12.47 11.94
N ARG A 205 13.85 12.58 11.63
CA ARG A 205 14.36 13.31 10.45
C ARG A 205 14.29 12.50 9.14
N HIS A 206 14.21 11.18 9.27
CA HIS A 206 14.02 10.21 8.21
C HIS A 206 13.35 8.97 8.80
N TRP A 207 12.73 8.15 7.96
CA TRP A 207 12.06 6.93 8.38
C TRP A 207 12.53 5.76 7.53
N ARG A 208 12.99 4.69 8.20
CA ARG A 208 13.32 3.41 7.57
C ARG A 208 12.15 2.47 7.75
N THR A 209 11.45 2.16 6.65
CA THR A 209 10.28 1.26 6.69
C THR A 209 10.74 -0.19 6.83
N GLY A 210 9.78 -1.08 7.12
CA GLY A 210 9.98 -2.52 7.01
C GLY A 210 9.96 -3.03 5.57
N ASP A 211 9.69 -2.18 4.58
CA ASP A 211 9.52 -2.57 3.19
C ASP A 211 10.87 -2.69 2.50
N VAL A 212 11.02 -3.73 1.69
CA VAL A 212 12.19 -3.97 0.86
C VAL A 212 11.87 -3.53 -0.56
N VAL A 213 12.72 -2.69 -1.14
CA VAL A 213 12.54 -2.10 -2.46
C VAL A 213 13.81 -2.21 -3.28
N ALA A 214 13.68 -2.25 -4.61
CA ALA A 214 14.78 -1.98 -5.53
C ALA A 214 14.59 -0.58 -6.11
N VAL A 215 15.56 0.32 -5.94
CA VAL A 215 15.52 1.65 -6.52
C VAL A 215 15.77 1.54 -8.02
N THR A 216 14.82 2.01 -8.83
CA THR A 216 14.88 1.93 -10.31
C THR A 216 15.14 3.29 -10.96
N GLY A 217 15.28 4.35 -10.16
CA GLY A 217 15.62 5.69 -10.62
C GLY A 217 15.55 6.72 -9.49
N PRO A 218 15.84 8.01 -9.76
CA PRO A 218 15.94 9.04 -8.72
C PRO A 218 14.66 9.22 -7.88
N ARG A 219 13.51 8.84 -8.42
CA ARG A 219 12.19 8.97 -7.79
C ARG A 219 11.34 7.72 -7.96
N THR A 220 11.91 6.61 -8.41
CA THR A 220 11.19 5.38 -8.73
C THR A 220 11.77 4.18 -8.01
N PHE A 221 10.91 3.27 -7.59
CA PHE A 221 11.32 2.00 -7.00
C PHE A 221 10.32 0.89 -7.28
N ARG A 222 10.74 -0.36 -7.11
CA ARG A 222 9.87 -1.55 -7.12
C ARG A 222 9.78 -2.13 -5.73
N TRP A 223 8.56 -2.47 -5.29
CA TRP A 223 8.35 -3.09 -3.98
C TRP A 223 8.49 -4.62 -4.05
N LEU A 224 9.30 -5.17 -3.14
CA LEU A 224 9.77 -6.56 -3.19
C LEU A 224 9.24 -7.43 -2.06
N GLY A 225 8.60 -6.82 -1.07
CA GLY A 225 8.12 -7.48 0.13
C GLY A 225 8.35 -6.64 1.37
N ARG A 226 7.98 -7.20 2.53
CA ARG A 226 8.15 -6.56 3.82
C ARG A 226 8.92 -7.50 4.76
N ARG A 227 9.95 -6.96 5.41
CA ARG A 227 10.75 -7.66 6.41
C ARG A 227 9.91 -7.93 7.66
N GLY A 228 10.08 -9.12 8.24
CA GLY A 228 9.29 -9.56 9.39
C GLY A 228 7.79 -9.70 9.07
N GLU A 229 7.45 -9.86 7.80
CA GLU A 229 6.06 -10.11 7.41
C GLU A 229 5.66 -11.55 7.77
N ILE A 230 4.45 -11.65 8.32
CA ILE A 230 3.85 -12.92 8.74
C ILE A 230 2.68 -13.24 7.81
N VAL A 231 2.61 -14.50 7.41
CA VAL A 231 1.46 -15.08 6.72
C VAL A 231 0.88 -16.26 7.49
N LYS A 232 -0.42 -16.49 7.34
CA LYS A 232 -1.16 -17.62 7.91
C LYS A 232 -1.51 -18.65 6.84
N VAL A 233 -0.55 -19.48 6.46
CA VAL A 233 -0.78 -20.53 5.45
C VAL A 233 -1.42 -21.74 6.12
N ASN A 234 -2.64 -22.08 5.70
CA ASN A 234 -3.41 -23.22 6.25
C ASN A 234 -3.50 -23.21 7.79
N GLY A 235 -3.74 -22.03 8.39
CA GLY A 235 -3.86 -21.86 9.83
C GLY A 235 -2.52 -21.79 10.60
N ARG A 236 -1.38 -22.01 9.94
CA ARG A 236 -0.05 -21.90 10.56
C ARG A 236 0.55 -20.53 10.33
N ARG A 237 1.02 -19.88 11.41
CA ARG A 237 1.80 -18.64 11.34
C ARG A 237 3.20 -18.94 10.81
N ILE A 238 3.62 -18.19 9.80
CA ILE A 238 4.91 -18.33 9.16
C ILE A 238 5.55 -16.95 9.09
N GLU A 239 6.71 -16.82 9.74
CA GLU A 239 7.61 -15.68 9.57
C GLU A 239 8.32 -15.84 8.23
N LEU A 240 8.13 -14.90 7.31
CA LEU A 240 8.73 -15.01 5.98
C LEU A 240 10.27 -14.90 6.03
N ASP A 241 10.81 -14.15 6.99
CA ASP A 241 12.25 -14.04 7.22
C ASP A 241 12.87 -15.43 7.56
N ASP A 242 12.16 -16.27 8.32
CA ASP A 242 12.63 -17.63 8.66
C ASP A 242 12.68 -18.54 7.42
N VAL A 243 11.72 -18.40 6.51
CA VAL A 243 11.71 -19.17 5.25
C VAL A 243 12.87 -18.72 4.36
N LEU A 244 13.09 -17.40 4.24
CA LEU A 244 14.20 -16.85 3.47
C LEU A 244 15.55 -17.29 4.03
N ALA A 245 15.72 -17.32 5.35
CA ALA A 245 16.94 -17.81 5.99
C ALA A 245 17.24 -19.28 5.67
N ARG A 246 16.20 -20.14 5.61
CA ARG A 246 16.34 -21.55 5.23
C ARG A 246 16.68 -21.75 3.76
N LEU A 247 16.26 -20.83 2.89
CA LEU A 247 16.54 -20.87 1.45
C LEU A 247 17.86 -20.21 1.06
N ALA A 248 18.42 -19.35 1.92
CA ALA A 248 19.65 -18.60 1.65
C ALA A 248 20.84 -19.48 1.21
N PRO A 249 21.09 -20.69 1.76
CA PRO A 249 22.18 -21.55 1.30
C PRO A 249 22.07 -21.98 -0.17
N ALA A 250 20.87 -22.01 -0.74
CA ALA A 250 20.60 -22.37 -2.12
C ALA A 250 20.93 -21.25 -3.13
N ALA A 251 21.16 -20.03 -2.64
CA ALA A 251 21.41 -18.86 -3.45
C ALA A 251 22.59 -18.03 -2.90
N PRO A 252 23.82 -18.58 -2.79
CA PRO A 252 24.96 -17.84 -2.27
C PRO A 252 25.19 -16.54 -3.03
N GLY A 253 25.37 -15.43 -2.32
CA GLY A 253 25.57 -14.10 -2.91
C GLY A 253 24.31 -13.48 -3.55
N THR A 254 23.18 -14.20 -3.59
CA THR A 254 21.92 -13.70 -4.13
C THR A 254 20.98 -13.33 -2.98
N ARG A 255 20.41 -12.13 -3.04
CA ARG A 255 19.36 -11.72 -2.09
C ARG A 255 18.06 -12.45 -2.43
N LEU A 256 17.37 -12.92 -1.40
CA LEU A 256 16.01 -13.44 -1.51
C LEU A 256 15.05 -12.50 -0.76
N THR A 257 13.89 -12.23 -1.34
CA THR A 257 12.77 -11.56 -0.67
C THR A 257 11.52 -12.41 -0.77
N ALA A 258 10.52 -12.13 0.06
CA ALA A 258 9.24 -12.82 0.02
C ALA A 258 8.11 -11.81 -0.11
N ARG A 259 7.11 -12.15 -0.94
CA ARG A 259 5.88 -11.38 -1.10
C ARG A 259 4.72 -12.16 -0.52
N ALA A 260 4.06 -11.61 0.49
CA ALA A 260 2.81 -12.16 0.99
C ALA A 260 1.65 -11.86 0.03
N HIS A 261 0.75 -12.82 -0.07
CA HIS A 261 -0.50 -12.71 -0.80
C HIS A 261 -1.64 -13.12 0.11
N ARG A 262 -2.73 -12.35 0.08
CA ARG A 262 -3.91 -12.56 0.93
C ARG A 262 -5.15 -12.47 0.05
N ASP A 263 -5.95 -13.52 0.07
CA ASP A 263 -7.18 -13.64 -0.72
C ASP A 263 -8.29 -14.17 0.20
N PRO A 264 -9.48 -13.52 0.23
CA PRO A 264 -10.57 -13.97 1.08
C PRO A 264 -11.04 -15.41 0.80
N LEU A 265 -10.88 -15.90 -0.43
CA LEU A 265 -11.33 -17.23 -0.85
C LEU A 265 -10.18 -18.25 -0.83
N ARG A 266 -8.99 -17.85 -1.25
CA ARG A 266 -7.82 -18.76 -1.36
C ARG A 266 -6.94 -18.78 -0.11
N GLY A 267 -7.20 -17.95 0.88
CA GLY A 267 -6.38 -17.82 2.09
C GLY A 267 -5.10 -17.03 1.84
N GLU A 268 -4.09 -17.28 2.67
CA GLU A 268 -2.79 -16.61 2.57
C GLU A 268 -1.73 -17.54 1.98
N TRP A 269 -0.85 -16.99 1.15
CA TRP A 269 0.34 -17.67 0.62
C TRP A 269 1.45 -16.66 0.41
N PHE A 270 2.62 -17.14 -0.01
CA PHE A 270 3.75 -16.28 -0.33
C PHE A 270 4.53 -16.81 -1.54
N THR A 271 5.21 -15.89 -2.22
CA THR A 271 6.15 -16.16 -3.30
C THR A 271 7.54 -15.72 -2.86
N VAL A 272 8.57 -16.48 -3.24
CA VAL A 272 9.96 -16.08 -3.04
C VAL A 272 10.48 -15.46 -4.33
N VAL A 273 11.11 -14.30 -4.23
CA VAL A 273 11.77 -13.61 -5.34
C VAL A 273 13.26 -13.70 -5.13
N ALA A 274 13.96 -14.31 -6.08
CA ALA A 274 15.41 -14.34 -6.12
C ALA A 274 15.92 -13.17 -6.98
N HIS A 275 16.81 -12.36 -6.42
CA HIS A 275 17.36 -11.16 -7.07
C HIS A 275 18.52 -11.50 -8.00
N THR A 276 18.22 -12.33 -8.99
CA THR A 276 19.14 -12.81 -10.02
C THR A 276 18.35 -13.26 -11.24
N ALA A 277 18.96 -13.13 -12.42
CA ALA A 277 18.47 -13.72 -13.65
C ALA A 277 19.06 -15.12 -13.90
N ASP A 278 19.98 -15.59 -13.06
CA ASP A 278 20.67 -16.88 -13.23
C ASP A 278 19.69 -18.07 -13.07
N PRO A 279 19.43 -18.84 -14.15
CA PRO A 279 18.55 -20.00 -14.09
C PRO A 279 19.02 -21.10 -13.13
N ALA A 280 20.33 -21.24 -12.92
CA ALA A 280 20.90 -22.24 -12.02
C ALA A 280 20.56 -21.94 -10.56
N VAL A 281 20.69 -20.66 -10.16
CA VAL A 281 20.30 -20.21 -8.81
C VAL A 281 18.78 -20.38 -8.62
N LEU A 282 17.97 -20.00 -9.61
CA LEU A 282 16.52 -20.18 -9.54
C LEU A 282 16.12 -21.65 -9.40
N ALA A 283 16.76 -22.55 -10.14
CA ALA A 283 16.55 -23.99 -10.01
C ALA A 283 16.94 -24.49 -8.61
N ALA A 284 18.11 -24.09 -8.10
CA ALA A 284 18.57 -24.47 -6.77
C ALA A 284 17.61 -24.02 -5.66
N VAL A 285 17.09 -22.79 -5.73
CA VAL A 285 16.10 -22.27 -4.76
C VAL A 285 14.78 -23.04 -4.86
N ARG A 286 14.31 -23.37 -6.08
CA ARG A 286 13.10 -24.18 -6.28
C ARG A 286 13.25 -25.57 -5.67
N ASP A 287 14.39 -26.21 -5.86
CA ASP A 287 14.65 -27.55 -5.34
C ASP A 287 14.75 -27.55 -3.81
N HIS A 288 15.46 -26.58 -3.22
CA HIS A 288 15.49 -26.41 -1.77
C HIS A 288 14.10 -26.09 -1.20
N SER A 289 13.30 -25.30 -1.91
CA SER A 289 11.91 -25.00 -1.52
C SER A 289 11.04 -26.26 -1.47
N ARG A 290 11.23 -27.22 -2.38
CA ARG A 290 10.51 -28.50 -2.36
C ARG A 290 10.89 -29.38 -1.17
N ALA A 291 12.14 -29.26 -0.69
CA ALA A 291 12.62 -29.99 0.48
C ALA A 291 12.08 -29.42 1.81
N LEU A 292 11.52 -28.20 1.82
CA LEU A 292 10.89 -27.64 3.02
C LEU A 292 9.62 -28.43 3.41
N PRO A 293 9.24 -28.42 4.70
CA PRO A 293 7.95 -28.93 5.15
C PRO A 293 6.79 -28.28 4.37
N ALA A 294 5.73 -29.03 4.08
CA ALA A 294 4.65 -28.59 3.18
C ALA A 294 4.08 -27.19 3.50
N GLY A 295 3.94 -26.84 4.78
CA GLY A 295 3.45 -25.51 5.18
C GLY A 295 4.42 -24.36 4.92
N LEU A 296 5.72 -24.62 4.77
CA LEU A 296 6.76 -23.61 4.54
C LEU A 296 7.17 -23.48 3.07
N ARG A 297 6.47 -24.16 2.16
CA ARG A 297 6.79 -24.12 0.74
C ARG A 297 6.21 -22.84 0.12
N PRO A 298 7.02 -22.01 -0.55
CA PRO A 298 6.47 -20.90 -1.33
C PRO A 298 5.61 -21.44 -2.46
N ARG A 299 4.59 -20.68 -2.85
CA ARG A 299 3.72 -21.02 -3.99
C ARG A 299 4.47 -20.96 -5.31
N ALA A 300 5.44 -20.04 -5.41
CA ALA A 300 6.31 -19.87 -6.56
C ALA A 300 7.69 -19.34 -6.14
N VAL A 301 8.68 -19.58 -7.00
CA VAL A 301 10.00 -18.94 -6.95
C VAL A 301 10.22 -18.22 -8.27
N GLU A 302 10.36 -16.90 -8.19
CA GLU A 302 10.42 -15.98 -9.32
C GLU A 302 11.78 -15.29 -9.38
N ALA A 303 12.20 -14.92 -10.58
CA ALA A 303 13.35 -14.04 -10.79
C ALA A 303 12.92 -12.59 -10.58
N PHE A 304 13.81 -11.76 -10.04
CA PHE A 304 13.67 -10.33 -10.15
C PHE A 304 13.97 -9.91 -11.60
N THR A 305 12.94 -9.62 -12.38
CA THR A 305 13.10 -9.14 -13.75
C THR A 305 13.23 -7.63 -13.74
N GLU A 306 14.39 -7.05 -14.08
CA GLU A 306 14.46 -5.64 -14.42
C GLU A 306 13.62 -5.43 -15.68
N GLU A 307 12.48 -4.73 -15.56
CA GLU A 307 11.82 -4.22 -16.76
C GLU A 307 12.75 -3.16 -17.34
N THR A 308 13.28 -3.44 -18.53
CA THR A 308 13.98 -2.42 -19.31
C THR A 308 12.96 -1.31 -19.62
N PRO A 309 13.29 -0.03 -19.36
CA PRO A 309 12.38 1.09 -19.56
C PRO A 309 11.86 1.22 -20.99
#